data_AF-A0A5J5ESQ6-F1
#
_entry.id   AF-A0A5J5ESQ6-F1
#
_cell.length_a   1.000
_cell.length_b   1.000
_cell.length_c   1.000
_cell.angle_alpha   90.00
_cell.angle_beta   90.00
_cell.angle_gamma   90.00
#
_symmetry.space_group_name_H-M   'P 1'
#
loop_
_entity.id
_entity.type
_entity.pdbx_description
1 polymer ?
#
loop_
_entity_poly.entity_id
_entity_poly.type
_entity_poly.pdbx_seq_one_letter_code
_entity_poly.pdbx_strand_id
1 'polypeptide(L)'
;MPIASTVTEPFPIYAIHGRYLLFDVDVVSHIRKTYHMCGCLSGTLPQIPQQNVFLGLPLELMTEEAALLVEKQAAYIVDDVAAHTRGLANMSQETKTDYLEARRRECEKEALKHQKEVDEKKRQFKGKGKQEEEAKPEERQEEEEKENGEDSLFAAPSSNESAVQLKADSLLFYPTATVSDPSYHSPAPSTSLVARPDPNSYPLYKHLHNLGYFLSPGLRFGCQFMAYPGDPLRFHSHFITRGLGWDEEIDIIDIVGGGRLGTGVKKAWMFGGKPEGDDTETRVFCVEWGGF
;
A
#
# COMPACT_ATOMS: atom_id res chain seq x y z
N MET A 1 -0.34 -23.24 8.04
CA MET A 1 -0.95 -21.93 7.73
C MET A 1 -1.13 -21.20 9.04
N PRO A 2 -0.72 -19.94 9.19
CA PRO A 2 -1.01 -19.20 10.41
C PRO A 2 -2.53 -19.13 10.58
N ILE A 3 -2.98 -19.42 11.80
CA ILE A 3 -4.38 -19.40 12.21
C ILE A 3 -4.88 -17.98 11.92
N ALA A 4 -5.95 -17.84 11.14
CA ALA A 4 -6.54 -16.54 10.88
C ALA A 4 -6.95 -15.92 12.23
N SER A 5 -6.25 -14.88 12.65
CA SER A 5 -6.68 -14.01 13.73
C SER A 5 -8.04 -13.45 13.32
N THR A 6 -9.05 -13.69 14.15
CA THR A 6 -10.39 -13.14 13.94
C THR A 6 -10.33 -11.65 14.26
N VAL A 7 -10.36 -10.82 13.22
CA VAL A 7 -10.41 -9.35 13.37
C VAL A 7 -11.71 -8.99 14.08
N THR A 8 -11.61 -8.18 15.13
CA THR A 8 -12.78 -7.70 15.86
C THR A 8 -13.37 -6.48 15.14
N GLU A 9 -14.64 -6.57 14.75
CA GLU A 9 -15.39 -5.45 14.21
C GLU A 9 -16.18 -4.72 15.32
N PRO A 10 -16.32 -3.39 15.23
CA PRO A 10 -15.80 -2.52 14.19
C PRO A 10 -14.32 -2.16 14.38
N PHE A 11 -13.55 -2.09 13.30
CA PHE A 11 -12.11 -1.71 13.33
C PHE A 11 -11.88 -0.23 12.93
N PRO A 12 -10.77 0.40 13.36
CA PRO A 12 -10.47 1.79 13.01
C PRO A 12 -9.93 1.92 11.57
N ILE A 13 -10.43 2.93 10.85
CA ILE A 13 -9.85 3.48 9.61
C ILE A 13 -9.20 4.82 9.96
N TYR A 14 -7.92 4.97 9.64
CA TYR A 14 -7.13 6.15 10.02
C TYR A 14 -7.22 7.23 8.93
N ALA A 15 -7.88 8.34 9.23
CA ALA A 15 -7.95 9.51 8.37
C ALA A 15 -6.72 10.40 8.57
N ILE A 16 -5.89 10.53 7.54
CA ILE A 16 -4.68 11.37 7.52
C ILE A 16 -4.72 12.27 6.28
N HIS A 17 -4.88 13.58 6.48
CA HIS A 17 -4.89 14.57 5.40
C HIS A 17 -5.86 14.23 4.25
N GLY A 18 -7.06 13.75 4.58
CA GLY A 18 -8.09 13.38 3.59
C GLY A 18 -7.92 11.99 2.97
N ARG A 19 -6.90 11.22 3.36
CA ARG A 19 -6.72 9.82 2.96
C ARG A 19 -7.15 8.87 4.07
N TYR A 20 -7.64 7.70 3.69
CA TYR A 20 -8.11 6.66 4.61
C TYR A 20 -7.15 5.49 4.58
N LEU A 21 -6.45 5.24 5.68
CA LEU A 21 -5.34 4.30 5.75
C LEU A 21 -5.64 3.16 6.73
N LEU A 22 -5.14 1.98 6.39
CA LEU A 22 -5.10 0.80 7.24
C LEU A 22 -3.65 0.31 7.37
N PHE A 23 -3.23 0.07 8.60
CA PHE A 23 -1.85 -0.32 8.94
C PHE A 23 -1.72 -1.76 9.44
N ASP A 24 -2.84 -2.46 9.64
CA ASP A 24 -2.89 -3.83 10.14
C ASP A 24 -3.12 -4.82 8.99
N VAL A 25 -2.23 -5.81 8.87
CA VAL A 25 -2.27 -6.87 7.85
C VAL A 25 -3.53 -7.74 8.00
N ASP A 26 -3.95 -8.01 9.22
CA ASP A 26 -5.07 -8.88 9.51
C ASP A 26 -6.38 -8.21 9.10
N VAL A 27 -6.53 -6.91 9.42
CA VAL A 27 -7.65 -6.07 8.96
C VAL A 27 -7.69 -6.01 7.44
N VAL A 28 -6.55 -5.74 6.79
CA VAL A 28 -6.46 -5.71 5.31
C VAL A 28 -6.88 -7.05 4.69
N SER A 29 -6.43 -8.15 5.28
CA SER A 29 -6.78 -9.49 4.82
C SER A 29 -8.27 -9.80 5.01
N HIS A 30 -8.86 -9.32 6.11
CA HIS A 30 -10.27 -9.48 6.43
C HIS A 30 -11.17 -8.69 5.48
N ILE A 31 -10.88 -7.40 5.24
CA ILE A 31 -11.72 -6.58 4.37
C ILE A 31 -11.73 -7.05 2.92
N ARG A 32 -10.61 -7.60 2.43
CA ARG A 32 -10.53 -8.15 1.08
C ARG A 32 -11.40 -9.39 0.92
N LYS A 33 -11.38 -10.27 1.93
CA LYS A 33 -12.13 -11.55 1.90
C LYS A 33 -13.62 -11.35 2.15
N THR A 34 -13.98 -10.49 3.10
CA THR A 34 -15.35 -10.37 3.61
C THR A 34 -16.13 -9.28 2.89
N TYR A 35 -15.47 -8.17 2.56
CA TYR A 35 -16.10 -6.97 1.97
C TYR A 35 -15.64 -6.66 0.56
N HIS A 36 -14.82 -7.50 -0.07
CA HIS A 36 -14.30 -7.28 -1.44
C HIS A 36 -13.55 -5.95 -1.63
N MET A 37 -13.03 -5.36 -0.54
CA MET A 37 -12.30 -4.09 -0.59
C MET A 37 -10.83 -4.36 -0.90
N CYS A 38 -10.33 -3.75 -1.97
CA CYS A 38 -8.97 -4.00 -2.42
C CYS A 38 -7.99 -2.94 -1.93
N GLY A 39 -8.42 -1.68 -1.88
CA GLY A 39 -7.55 -0.53 -1.66
C GLY A 39 -6.32 -0.47 -2.59
N CYS A 40 -5.37 0.38 -2.24
CA CYS A 40 -4.05 0.48 -2.89
C CYS A 40 -2.96 0.51 -1.83
N LEU A 41 -2.06 -0.47 -1.88
CA LEU A 41 -0.87 -0.51 -1.02
C LEU A 41 0.10 0.59 -1.45
N SER A 42 0.64 1.35 -0.50
CA SER A 42 1.50 2.51 -0.77
C SER A 42 2.88 2.44 -0.13
N GLY A 43 3.13 1.50 0.80
CA GLY A 43 4.41 1.42 1.49
C GLY A 43 5.52 0.78 0.66
N THR A 44 6.70 1.38 0.66
CA THR A 44 7.92 0.77 0.09
C THR A 44 8.72 0.08 1.19
N LEU A 45 9.53 -0.92 0.82
CA LEU A 45 10.46 -1.53 1.77
C LEU A 45 11.63 -0.56 2.00
N PRO A 46 11.98 -0.23 3.27
CA PRO A 46 13.08 0.68 3.55
C PRO A 46 14.43 0.25 2.95
N GLN A 47 14.63 -1.06 2.80
CA GLN A 47 15.85 -1.64 2.22
C GLN A 47 15.91 -1.52 0.69
N ILE A 48 14.76 -1.33 0.02
CA ILE A 48 14.64 -1.27 -1.44
C ILE A 48 13.73 -0.09 -1.81
N PRO A 49 14.20 1.17 -1.64
CA PRO A 49 13.35 2.35 -1.80
C PRO A 49 12.88 2.58 -3.23
N GLN A 50 13.56 2.01 -4.24
CA GLN A 50 13.18 2.12 -5.66
C GLN A 50 12.11 1.08 -6.07
N GLN A 51 11.53 0.34 -5.11
CA GLN A 51 10.52 -0.67 -5.35
C GLN A 51 9.17 -0.02 -5.70
N ASN A 52 8.76 -0.12 -6.97
CA ASN A 52 7.52 0.47 -7.47
C ASN A 52 6.44 -0.55 -7.88
N VAL A 53 6.72 -1.85 -7.74
CA VAL A 53 5.81 -2.92 -8.21
C VAL A 53 5.04 -3.59 -7.08
N PHE A 54 5.73 -3.98 -6.00
CA PHE A 54 5.12 -4.65 -4.86
C PHE A 54 5.11 -3.72 -3.66
N LEU A 55 4.09 -2.90 -3.51
CA LEU A 55 3.96 -2.04 -2.34
C LEU A 55 3.34 -2.84 -1.19
N GLY A 56 3.74 -2.51 0.04
CA GLY A 56 3.20 -3.04 1.28
C GLY A 56 2.33 -2.03 2.01
N LEU A 57 2.13 -2.27 3.30
CA LEU A 57 1.36 -1.37 4.16
C LEU A 57 2.00 0.03 4.24
N PRO A 58 1.19 1.10 4.36
CA PRO A 58 -0.25 1.07 4.58
C PRO A 58 -1.08 0.77 3.32
N LEU A 59 -2.28 0.24 3.54
CA LEU A 59 -3.33 0.16 2.53
C LEU A 59 -4.14 1.46 2.54
N GLU A 60 -4.19 2.15 1.41
CA GLU A 60 -5.06 3.30 1.20
C GLU A 60 -6.40 2.84 0.62
N LEU A 61 -7.49 3.16 1.32
CA LEU A 61 -8.84 2.93 0.86
C LEU A 61 -9.32 4.11 0.01
N MET A 62 -10.11 3.81 -1.01
CA MET A 62 -10.92 4.83 -1.67
C MET A 62 -11.94 5.42 -0.71
N THR A 63 -12.37 6.65 -0.95
CA THR A 63 -13.39 7.31 -0.12
C THR A 63 -14.70 6.51 -0.15
N GLU A 64 -15.05 5.91 -1.28
CA GLU A 64 -16.21 5.04 -1.46
C GLU A 64 -16.08 3.73 -0.66
N GLU A 65 -14.89 3.12 -0.64
CA GLU A 65 -14.60 1.92 0.18
C GLU A 65 -14.77 2.25 1.68
N ALA A 66 -14.15 3.34 2.13
CA ALA A 66 -14.22 3.78 3.53
C ALA A 66 -15.66 4.11 3.95
N ALA A 67 -16.41 4.83 3.11
CA ALA A 67 -17.81 5.15 3.36
C ALA A 67 -18.66 3.88 3.46
N LEU A 68 -18.53 2.94 2.52
CA LEU A 68 -19.32 1.72 2.52
C LEU A 68 -19.02 0.80 3.72
N LEU A 69 -17.76 0.74 4.17
CA LEU A 69 -17.39 0.00 5.39
C LEU A 69 -18.03 0.60 6.64
N VAL A 70 -18.09 1.94 6.73
CA VAL A 70 -18.75 2.65 7.83
C VAL A 70 -20.28 2.45 7.77
N GLU A 71 -20.89 2.52 6.59
CA GLU A 71 -22.32 2.25 6.41
C GLU A 71 -22.71 0.83 6.83
N LYS A 72 -21.84 -0.16 6.56
CA LYS A 72 -22.02 -1.55 6.99
C LYS A 72 -21.72 -1.78 8.47
N GLN A 73 -21.34 -0.74 9.22
CA GLN A 73 -20.94 -0.81 10.63
C GLN A 73 -19.73 -1.72 10.90
N ALA A 74 -18.94 -2.04 9.86
CA ALA A 74 -17.75 -2.88 9.96
C ALA A 74 -16.52 -2.09 10.45
N ALA A 75 -16.54 -0.78 10.24
CA ALA A 75 -15.43 0.11 10.57
C ALA A 75 -15.91 1.50 11.03
N TYR A 76 -15.01 2.25 11.66
CA TYR A 76 -15.23 3.66 12.02
C TYR A 76 -14.00 4.49 11.67
N ILE A 77 -14.19 5.80 11.45
CA ILE A 77 -13.10 6.68 11.02
C ILE A 77 -12.51 7.42 12.23
N VAL A 78 -11.19 7.45 12.29
CA VAL A 78 -10.39 8.09 13.34
C VAL A 78 -9.53 9.17 12.72
N ASP A 79 -9.57 10.40 13.25
CA ASP A 79 -8.53 11.39 12.96
C ASP A 79 -7.25 10.98 13.70
N ASP A 80 -6.33 10.43 12.93
CA ASP A 80 -5.12 9.82 13.45
C ASP A 80 -4.14 10.85 14.02
N VAL A 81 -4.07 12.04 13.41
CA VAL A 81 -3.18 13.12 13.86
C VAL A 81 -3.64 13.65 15.21
N ALA A 82 -4.95 13.87 15.36
CA ALA A 82 -5.53 14.30 16.63
C ALA A 82 -5.47 13.19 17.70
N ALA A 83 -5.65 11.93 17.31
CA ALA A 83 -5.52 10.79 18.22
C ALA A 83 -4.09 10.69 18.78
N HIS A 84 -3.07 10.74 17.91
CA HIS A 84 -1.67 10.73 18.32
C HIS A 84 -1.30 11.93 19.19
N THR A 85 -1.73 13.13 18.81
CA THR A 85 -1.40 14.35 19.56
C THR A 85 -1.97 14.30 20.98
N ARG A 86 -3.22 13.84 21.16
CA ARG A 86 -3.84 13.65 22.48
C ARG A 86 -3.16 12.53 23.27
N GLY A 87 -2.86 11.43 22.59
CA GLY A 87 -2.17 10.28 23.18
C GLY A 87 -0.81 10.64 23.77
N LEU A 88 0.03 11.32 22.98
CA LEU A 88 1.36 11.76 23.42
C LEU A 88 1.29 12.83 24.51
N ALA A 89 0.31 13.74 24.46
CA ALA A 89 0.13 14.76 25.48
C ALA A 89 -0.28 14.17 26.84
N ASN A 90 -1.07 13.10 26.83
CA ASN A 90 -1.56 12.42 28.03
C ASN A 90 -0.61 11.32 28.54
N MET A 91 0.46 11.03 27.80
CA MET A 91 1.38 9.94 28.13
C MET A 91 2.20 10.27 29.39
N SER A 92 2.22 9.35 30.36
CA SER A 92 3.04 9.50 31.56
C SER A 92 4.53 9.41 31.22
N GLN A 93 5.39 10.03 32.05
CA GLN A 93 6.83 9.96 31.85
C GLN A 93 7.36 8.53 32.01
N GLU A 94 6.78 7.74 32.90
CA GLU A 94 7.16 6.33 33.13
C GLU A 94 6.84 5.47 31.90
N THR A 95 5.62 5.58 31.36
CA THR A 95 5.24 4.87 30.12
C THR A 95 6.15 5.28 28.96
N LYS A 96 6.54 6.55 28.89
CA LYS A 96 7.46 7.05 27.87
C LYS A 96 8.86 6.46 28.01
N THR A 97 9.39 6.37 29.22
CA THR A 97 10.71 5.74 29.46
C THR A 97 10.68 4.26 29.12
N ASP A 98 9.64 3.55 29.52
CA ASP A 98 9.46 2.12 29.25
C ASP A 98 9.39 1.84 27.75
N TYR A 99 8.62 2.64 27.01
CA TYR A 99 8.53 2.55 25.56
C TYR A 99 9.89 2.76 24.88
N LEU A 100 10.64 3.80 25.28
CA LEU A 100 11.97 4.09 24.72
C LEU A 100 12.99 2.98 25.04
N GLU A 101 12.91 2.39 26.23
CA GLU A 101 13.74 1.25 26.60
C GLU A 101 13.40 -0.01 25.82
N ALA A 102 12.10 -0.33 25.68
CA ALA A 102 11.64 -1.46 24.87
C ALA A 102 12.15 -1.33 23.42
N ARG A 103 12.02 -0.13 22.83
CA ARG A 103 12.47 0.15 21.47
C ARG A 103 13.99 0.10 21.32
N ARG A 104 14.77 0.53 22.33
CA ARG A 104 16.23 0.31 22.37
C ARG A 104 16.57 -1.18 22.37
N ARG A 105 15.91 -1.98 23.21
CA ARG A 105 16.15 -3.43 23.29
C ARG A 105 15.82 -4.14 21.97
N GLU A 106 14.76 -3.72 21.27
CA GLU A 106 14.43 -4.27 19.95
C GLU A 106 15.50 -3.93 18.91
N CYS A 107 15.89 -2.66 18.84
CA CYS A 107 16.97 -2.16 17.98
C CYS A 107 18.28 -2.95 18.21
N GLU A 108 18.67 -3.17 19.46
CA GLU A 108 19.85 -3.97 19.81
C GLU A 108 19.74 -5.44 19.38
N LYS A 109 18.59 -6.07 19.60
CA LYS A 109 18.35 -7.46 19.18
C LYS A 109 18.44 -7.62 17.66
N GLU A 110 17.89 -6.66 16.91
CA GLU A 110 17.94 -6.67 15.45
C GLU A 110 19.34 -6.37 14.92
N ALA A 111 20.07 -5.45 15.55
CA ALA A 111 21.49 -5.20 15.23
C ALA A 111 22.32 -6.46 15.34
N LEU A 112 22.12 -7.22 16.42
CA LEU A 112 22.84 -8.45 16.66
C LEU A 112 22.46 -9.55 15.64
N LYS A 113 21.19 -9.60 15.20
CA LYS A 113 20.77 -10.50 14.10
C LYS A 113 21.42 -10.13 12.78
N HIS A 114 21.36 -8.85 12.40
CA HIS A 114 21.97 -8.37 11.16
C HIS A 114 23.48 -8.60 11.14
N GLN A 115 24.17 -8.35 12.27
CA GLN A 115 25.61 -8.62 12.38
C GLN A 115 25.92 -10.11 12.17
N LYS A 116 25.12 -11.01 12.76
CA LYS A 116 25.26 -12.46 12.54
C LYS A 116 25.05 -12.86 11.08
N GLU A 117 24.04 -12.30 10.41
CA GLU A 117 23.78 -12.58 9.00
C GLU A 117 24.91 -12.10 8.08
N VAL A 118 25.46 -10.91 8.35
CA VAL A 118 26.61 -10.38 7.61
C VAL A 118 27.84 -11.26 7.82
N ASP A 119 28.12 -11.68 9.05
CA ASP A 119 29.23 -12.55 9.37
C ASP A 119 29.06 -13.94 8.74
N GLU A 120 27.85 -14.48 8.71
CA GLU A 120 27.52 -15.74 8.04
C GLU A 120 27.73 -15.63 6.52
N LYS A 121 27.22 -14.57 5.88
CA LYS A 121 27.43 -14.30 4.44
C LYS A 121 28.93 -14.17 4.12
N LYS A 122 29.71 -13.46 4.96
CA LYS A 122 31.17 -13.35 4.81
C LYS A 122 31.87 -14.71 4.93
N ARG A 123 31.44 -15.56 5.87
CA ARG A 123 31.98 -16.93 6.02
C ARG A 123 31.65 -17.81 4.82
N GLN A 124 30.44 -17.72 4.28
CA GLN A 124 30.04 -18.45 3.07
C GLN A 124 30.84 -17.98 1.84
N PHE A 125 31.07 -16.67 1.69
CA PHE A 125 31.89 -16.13 0.59
C PHE A 125 33.36 -16.55 0.69
N LYS A 126 33.97 -16.48 1.88
CA LYS A 126 35.34 -16.98 2.11
C LYS A 126 35.46 -18.50 1.95
N GLY A 127 34.41 -19.25 2.26
CA GLY A 127 34.36 -20.70 2.07
C GLY A 127 34.33 -21.11 0.60
N LYS A 128 33.65 -20.34 -0.26
CA LYS A 128 33.64 -20.57 -1.72
C LYS A 128 34.96 -20.20 -2.40
N GLY A 129 35.61 -19.11 -1.99
CA GLY A 129 36.93 -18.73 -2.53
C GLY A 129 38.03 -19.75 -2.25
N LYS A 130 37.93 -20.51 -1.15
CA LYS A 130 38.89 -21.59 -0.84
C LYS A 130 38.66 -22.89 -1.63
N GLN A 131 37.52 -23.08 -2.28
CA GLN A 131 37.29 -24.24 -3.16
C GLN A 131 37.75 -24.02 -4.60
N GLU A 132 37.99 -22.77 -5.02
CA GLU A 132 38.57 -22.46 -6.33
C GLU A 132 40.11 -22.29 -6.29
N GLU A 133 40.72 -21.99 -5.13
CA GLU A 133 42.18 -21.82 -5.00
C GLU A 133 42.99 -23.13 -4.90
N GLU A 134 42.38 -24.32 -4.78
CA GLU A 134 43.11 -25.60 -4.70
C GLU A 134 43.32 -26.31 -6.06
N ALA A 135 43.09 -25.63 -7.19
CA ALA A 135 43.39 -26.16 -8.52
C ALA A 135 44.49 -25.34 -9.25
N LYS A 136 45.74 -25.77 -9.02
CA LYS A 136 47.01 -25.53 -9.77
C LYS A 136 47.82 -24.24 -9.54
N PRO A 137 49.15 -24.37 -9.29
CA PRO A 137 50.14 -23.31 -9.51
C PRO A 137 50.85 -23.44 -10.88
N GLU A 138 51.43 -22.32 -11.34
CA GLU A 138 52.28 -22.08 -12.53
C GLU A 138 51.50 -21.84 -13.85
N GLU A 139 51.69 -20.79 -14.67
CA GLU A 139 52.86 -19.95 -14.99
C GLU A 139 52.49 -18.47 -15.21
N ARG A 140 53.52 -17.61 -15.18
CA ARG A 140 53.51 -16.17 -15.39
C ARG A 140 53.56 -15.83 -16.88
N GLN A 141 52.65 -14.98 -17.39
CA GLN A 141 52.91 -14.07 -18.51
C GLN A 141 51.95 -12.88 -18.46
N GLU A 142 52.54 -11.69 -18.63
CA GLU A 142 51.90 -10.39 -18.72
C GLU A 142 51.13 -10.28 -20.04
N GLU A 143 49.89 -9.77 -19.99
CA GLU A 143 49.35 -8.93 -21.06
C GLU A 143 48.22 -8.07 -20.47
N GLU A 144 48.41 -6.75 -20.58
CA GLU A 144 47.42 -5.72 -20.30
C GLU A 144 46.33 -5.78 -21.37
N GLU A 145 45.06 -5.85 -20.97
CA GLU A 145 44.00 -5.16 -21.71
C GLU A 145 42.88 -4.71 -20.76
N LYS A 146 42.62 -3.41 -20.81
CA LYS A 146 41.57 -2.72 -20.06
C LYS A 146 40.21 -3.07 -20.65
N GLU A 147 39.29 -3.54 -19.83
CA GLU A 147 37.87 -3.23 -20.02
C GLU A 147 37.31 -2.62 -18.74
N ASN A 148 36.99 -1.34 -18.87
CA ASN A 148 36.46 -0.45 -17.86
C ASN A 148 34.94 -0.53 -17.96
N GLY A 149 34.27 -0.95 -16.89
CA GLY A 149 32.83 -1.18 -16.86
C GLY A 149 32.23 -0.82 -15.51
N GLU A 150 32.39 0.45 -15.12
CA GLU A 150 31.44 1.23 -14.32
C GLU A 150 31.01 0.66 -12.96
N ASP A 151 31.89 0.79 -11.97
CA ASP A 151 31.46 0.88 -10.58
C ASP A 151 32.21 2.03 -9.89
N SER A 152 31.47 2.90 -9.21
CA SER A 152 31.93 4.03 -8.39
C SER A 152 32.17 5.38 -9.09
N LEU A 153 31.08 6.09 -9.42
CA LEU A 153 31.09 7.47 -9.94
C LEU A 153 31.07 8.56 -8.85
N PHE A 154 31.42 8.26 -7.60
CA PHE A 154 31.62 9.28 -6.56
C PHE A 154 32.75 8.88 -5.61
N ALA A 155 34.00 9.00 -6.08
CA ALA A 155 35.18 8.94 -5.23
C ALA A 155 35.47 10.34 -4.64
N ALA A 156 35.17 10.54 -3.35
CA ALA A 156 35.74 11.64 -2.59
C ALA A 156 37.12 11.24 -2.03
N PRO A 157 38.09 12.16 -1.93
CA PRO A 157 39.45 11.82 -1.54
C PRO A 157 39.53 11.44 -0.06
N SER A 158 40.32 10.40 0.21
CA SER A 158 40.62 9.83 1.50
C SER A 158 41.43 10.77 2.38
N SER A 159 40.85 11.17 3.52
CA SER A 159 41.61 11.60 4.71
C SER A 159 41.44 10.54 5.81
N ASN A 160 42.57 10.01 6.24
CA ASN A 160 42.73 8.80 7.05
C ASN A 160 42.56 9.01 8.57
N GLU A 161 41.61 9.85 9.00
CA GLU A 161 41.38 10.11 10.44
C GLU A 161 39.94 9.81 10.92
N SER A 162 39.02 9.43 10.03
CA SER A 162 37.59 9.25 10.34
C SER A 162 37.19 7.82 10.77
N ALA A 163 38.13 6.89 10.87
CA ALA A 163 37.84 5.46 11.10
C ALA A 163 37.21 5.15 12.47
N VAL A 164 37.24 6.09 13.42
CA VAL A 164 36.63 5.94 14.75
C VAL A 164 35.22 6.56 14.80
N GLN A 165 34.90 7.54 13.94
CA GLN A 165 33.56 8.14 13.87
C GLN A 165 32.55 7.30 13.06
N LEU A 166 33.01 6.54 12.07
CA LEU A 166 32.15 5.76 11.16
C LEU A 166 31.42 4.56 11.79
N LYS A 167 31.65 4.26 13.09
CA LYS A 167 30.92 3.19 13.79
C LYS A 167 29.57 3.64 14.36
N ALA A 168 29.31 4.94 14.44
CA ALA A 168 28.01 5.49 14.85
C ALA A 168 27.05 5.71 13.65
N ASP A 169 27.60 5.84 12.43
CA ASP A 169 26.87 6.19 11.21
C ASP A 169 26.46 4.98 10.35
N SER A 170 26.58 3.76 10.87
CA SER A 170 25.65 2.72 10.43
C SER A 170 24.28 3.09 11.00
N LEU A 171 23.66 4.09 10.37
CA LEU A 171 22.25 4.41 10.48
C LEU A 171 21.51 3.15 10.10
N LEU A 172 21.34 2.29 11.09
CA LEU A 172 20.47 1.15 11.04
C LEU A 172 19.07 1.72 10.90
N PHE A 173 18.65 1.92 9.65
CA PHE A 173 17.26 2.18 9.30
C PHE A 173 16.48 0.91 9.64
N TYR A 174 16.11 0.78 10.91
CA TYR A 174 15.21 -0.27 11.35
C TYR A 174 13.78 0.13 11.03
N PRO A 175 13.01 -0.76 10.40
CA PRO A 175 11.62 -0.50 10.11
C PRO A 175 10.88 -0.26 11.43
N THR A 176 10.20 0.87 11.53
CA THR A 176 9.23 1.07 12.61
C THR A 176 8.05 0.14 12.35
N ALA A 177 7.46 -0.42 13.41
CA ALA A 177 6.22 -1.18 13.29
C ALA A 177 5.17 -0.36 12.52
N THR A 178 4.37 -1.03 11.69
CA THR A 178 3.33 -0.36 10.90
C THR A 178 2.20 0.17 11.77
N VAL A 179 1.93 -0.50 12.89
CA VAL A 179 0.92 -0.11 13.88
C VAL A 179 1.55 0.68 15.03
N SER A 180 0.83 1.69 15.51
CA SER A 180 1.23 2.48 16.67
C SER A 180 1.08 1.69 17.97
N ASP A 181 1.88 2.06 18.98
CA ASP A 181 1.85 1.39 20.28
C ASP A 181 0.54 1.70 21.03
N PRO A 182 -0.18 0.67 21.55
CA PRO A 182 -1.42 0.85 22.28
C PRO A 182 -1.31 1.74 23.53
N SER A 183 -0.11 1.90 24.10
CA SER A 183 0.14 2.71 25.30
C SER A 183 -0.17 4.19 25.14
N TYR A 184 -0.03 4.73 23.93
CA TYR A 184 -0.36 6.12 23.62
C TYR A 184 -1.34 6.26 22.46
N HIS A 185 -1.61 5.20 21.72
CA HIS A 185 -2.50 5.25 20.57
C HIS A 185 -3.59 4.17 20.67
N SER A 186 -4.70 4.54 21.31
CA SER A 186 -5.91 3.73 21.39
C SER A 186 -7.13 4.60 21.07
N PRO A 187 -7.49 4.74 19.80
CA PRO A 187 -8.63 5.55 19.42
C PRO A 187 -9.94 4.86 19.82
N ALA A 188 -10.82 5.60 20.48
CA ALA A 188 -12.19 5.16 20.71
C ALA A 188 -13.02 5.31 19.41
N PRO A 189 -14.08 4.51 19.24
CA PRO A 189 -15.04 4.71 18.17
C PRO A 189 -15.62 6.12 18.23
N SER A 190 -15.18 7.00 17.33
CA SER A 190 -15.74 8.33 17.19
C SER A 190 -16.78 8.31 16.08
N THR A 191 -17.99 8.76 16.38
CA THR A 191 -19.07 8.92 15.40
C THR A 191 -19.02 10.24 14.64
N SER A 192 -18.05 11.12 14.95
CA SER A 192 -18.00 12.47 14.39
C SER A 192 -17.46 12.54 12.96
N LEU A 193 -16.69 11.54 12.52
CA LEU A 193 -16.03 11.54 11.22
C LEU A 193 -16.70 10.54 10.29
N VAL A 194 -17.03 11.02 9.09
CA VAL A 194 -17.70 10.24 8.06
C VAL A 194 -16.97 10.49 6.74
N ALA A 195 -16.66 9.42 6.01
CA ALA A 195 -16.13 9.53 4.67
C ALA A 195 -17.21 10.08 3.74
N ARG A 196 -16.85 11.10 2.97
CA ARG A 196 -17.78 11.79 2.06
C ARG A 196 -17.37 11.48 0.62
N PRO A 197 -17.84 10.35 0.05
CA PRO A 197 -17.59 10.05 -1.35
C PRO A 197 -18.35 11.04 -2.23
N ASP A 198 -17.96 11.12 -3.50
CA ASP A 198 -18.68 11.93 -4.47
C ASP A 198 -20.12 11.39 -4.61
N PRO A 199 -21.16 12.23 -4.39
CA PRO A 199 -22.55 11.80 -4.46
C PRO A 199 -22.95 11.24 -5.83
N ASN A 200 -22.26 11.61 -6.91
CA ASN A 200 -22.54 11.09 -8.25
C ASN A 200 -21.87 9.73 -8.51
N SER A 201 -20.66 9.51 -7.97
CA SER A 201 -19.92 8.26 -8.15
C SER A 201 -20.38 7.14 -7.21
N TYR A 202 -20.75 7.51 -5.99
CA TYR A 202 -21.01 6.56 -4.91
C TYR A 202 -22.18 5.60 -5.16
N PRO A 203 -23.32 6.02 -5.74
CA PRO A 203 -24.42 5.12 -6.02
C PRO A 203 -24.06 4.01 -7.01
N LEU A 204 -23.24 4.32 -8.03
CA LEU A 204 -22.73 3.33 -8.97
C LEU A 204 -21.75 2.37 -8.28
N TYR A 205 -20.83 2.91 -7.48
CA TYR A 205 -19.88 2.12 -6.69
C TYR A 205 -20.63 1.11 -5.81
N LYS A 206 -21.59 1.58 -5.02
CA LYS A 206 -22.38 0.76 -4.10
C LYS A 206 -23.23 -0.28 -4.84
N HIS A 207 -23.83 0.08 -5.97
CA HIS A 207 -24.59 -0.86 -6.80
C HIS A 207 -23.72 -2.01 -7.31
N LEU A 208 -22.57 -1.70 -7.94
CA LEU A 208 -21.64 -2.72 -8.45
C LEU A 208 -21.05 -3.57 -7.32
N HIS A 209 -20.74 -2.96 -6.18
CA HIS A 209 -20.27 -3.67 -4.99
C HIS A 209 -21.30 -4.68 -4.47
N ASN A 210 -22.58 -4.28 -4.39
CA ASN A 210 -23.68 -5.16 -3.98
C ASN A 210 -23.91 -6.32 -4.97
N LEU A 211 -23.59 -6.13 -6.25
CA LEU A 211 -23.59 -7.20 -7.26
C LEU A 211 -22.37 -8.13 -7.15
N GLY A 212 -21.45 -7.88 -6.22
CA GLY A 212 -20.28 -8.71 -5.97
C GLY A 212 -19.04 -8.34 -6.77
N TYR A 213 -19.05 -7.21 -7.48
CA TYR A 213 -17.86 -6.74 -8.19
C TYR A 213 -16.80 -6.22 -7.23
N PHE A 214 -15.54 -6.46 -7.58
CA PHE A 214 -14.40 -5.79 -6.96
C PHE A 214 -14.12 -4.52 -7.74
N LEU A 215 -13.95 -3.41 -7.02
CA LEU A 215 -13.72 -2.09 -7.61
C LEU A 215 -12.34 -1.59 -7.21
N SER A 216 -11.58 -1.05 -8.16
CA SER A 216 -10.29 -0.39 -7.90
C SER A 216 -10.20 0.95 -8.61
N PRO A 217 -9.27 1.85 -8.20
CA PRO A 217 -9.11 3.15 -8.85
C PRO A 217 -8.82 3.03 -10.35
N GLY A 218 -9.55 3.81 -11.15
CA GLY A 218 -9.52 3.75 -12.62
C GLY A 218 -8.51 4.68 -13.30
N LEU A 219 -7.72 5.45 -12.55
CA LEU A 219 -6.86 6.53 -13.07
C LEU A 219 -5.98 6.10 -14.25
N ARG A 220 -5.37 4.91 -14.19
CA ARG A 220 -4.50 4.37 -15.26
C ARG A 220 -5.23 4.10 -16.58
N PHE A 221 -6.55 3.96 -16.54
CA PHE A 221 -7.40 3.66 -17.69
C PHE A 221 -8.33 4.83 -18.05
N GLY A 222 -8.16 6.00 -17.41
CA GLY A 222 -8.98 7.18 -17.69
C GLY A 222 -10.44 7.03 -17.27
N CYS A 223 -10.72 6.29 -16.19
CA CYS A 223 -12.06 6.13 -15.64
C CYS A 223 -12.06 6.29 -14.11
N GLN A 224 -13.24 6.31 -13.50
CA GLN A 224 -13.36 6.44 -12.05
C GLN A 224 -12.98 5.12 -11.35
N PHE A 225 -13.63 4.02 -11.74
CA PHE A 225 -13.34 2.70 -11.19
C PHE A 225 -13.17 1.64 -12.26
N MET A 226 -12.24 0.72 -12.05
CA MET A 226 -12.18 -0.55 -12.75
C MET A 226 -13.08 -1.56 -12.06
N ALA A 227 -14.01 -2.18 -12.79
CA ALA A 227 -14.87 -3.21 -12.22
C ALA A 227 -14.44 -4.62 -12.67
N TYR A 228 -14.19 -5.47 -11.67
CA TYR A 228 -13.76 -6.85 -11.83
C TYR A 228 -14.89 -7.77 -11.39
N PRO A 229 -15.20 -8.84 -12.14
CA PRO A 229 -16.23 -9.81 -11.76
C PRO A 229 -15.84 -10.67 -10.54
N GLY A 230 -14.61 -10.53 -10.04
CA GLY A 230 -14.08 -11.23 -8.88
C GLY A 230 -12.74 -10.62 -8.45
N ASP A 231 -12.02 -11.30 -7.55
CA ASP A 231 -10.75 -10.79 -7.00
C ASP A 231 -9.76 -10.39 -8.12
N PRO A 232 -9.23 -9.15 -8.14
CA PRO A 232 -8.30 -8.67 -9.16
C PRO A 232 -7.01 -9.48 -9.33
N LEU A 233 -6.64 -10.35 -8.36
CA LEU A 233 -5.53 -11.29 -8.48
C LEU A 233 -5.86 -12.49 -9.38
N ARG A 234 -7.15 -12.74 -9.64
CA ARG A 234 -7.64 -13.88 -10.42
C ARG A 234 -8.34 -13.47 -11.70
N PHE A 235 -8.96 -12.30 -11.71
CA PHE A 235 -9.78 -11.81 -12.82
C PHE A 235 -9.20 -10.52 -13.41
N HIS A 236 -9.39 -10.35 -14.71
CA HIS A 236 -9.23 -9.05 -15.35
C HIS A 236 -10.52 -8.24 -15.21
N SER A 237 -10.40 -6.91 -15.18
CA SER A 237 -11.57 -6.03 -15.17
C SER A 237 -12.29 -6.11 -16.51
N HIS A 238 -13.62 -6.12 -16.44
CA HIS A 238 -14.49 -6.14 -17.63
C HIS A 238 -14.94 -4.73 -18.01
N PHE A 239 -15.10 -3.86 -17.01
CA PHE A 239 -15.65 -2.52 -17.21
C PHE A 239 -14.67 -1.45 -16.75
N ILE A 240 -14.61 -0.38 -17.53
CA ILE A 240 -14.14 0.94 -17.07
C ILE A 240 -15.39 1.75 -16.73
N THR A 241 -15.49 2.26 -15.50
CA THR A 241 -16.74 2.80 -14.97
C THR A 241 -16.65 4.30 -14.67
N ARG A 242 -17.75 5.03 -14.89
CA ARG A 242 -17.92 6.43 -14.49
C ARG A 242 -19.32 6.62 -13.89
N GLY A 243 -19.39 7.10 -12.65
CA GLY A 243 -20.67 7.52 -12.08
C GLY A 243 -21.03 8.92 -12.58
N LEU A 244 -22.32 9.14 -12.80
CA LEU A 244 -22.88 10.39 -13.31
C LEU A 244 -24.06 10.81 -12.44
N GLY A 245 -24.29 12.11 -12.35
CA GLY A 245 -25.54 12.65 -11.83
C GLY A 245 -26.72 12.19 -12.69
N TRP A 246 -27.89 12.03 -12.09
CA TRP A 246 -29.07 11.53 -12.82
C TRP A 246 -29.47 12.41 -14.00
N ASP A 247 -29.52 13.72 -13.77
CA ASP A 247 -29.85 14.74 -14.76
C ASP A 247 -28.57 15.39 -15.36
N GLU A 248 -27.40 14.76 -15.18
CA GLU A 248 -26.15 15.23 -15.79
C GLU A 248 -26.22 15.04 -17.31
N GLU A 249 -26.13 16.13 -18.06
CA GLU A 249 -26.02 16.07 -19.52
C GLU A 249 -24.69 15.41 -19.92
N ILE A 250 -24.78 14.38 -20.77
CA ILE A 250 -23.61 13.66 -21.26
C ILE A 250 -23.27 14.18 -22.67
N ASP A 251 -22.09 14.77 -22.83
CA ASP A 251 -21.60 15.15 -24.15
C ASP A 251 -21.36 13.88 -24.99
N ILE A 252 -21.75 13.91 -26.26
CA ILE A 252 -21.52 12.83 -27.22
C ILE A 252 -20.02 12.52 -27.32
N ILE A 253 -19.16 13.54 -27.19
CA ILE A 253 -17.70 13.33 -27.21
C ILE A 253 -17.22 12.46 -26.03
N ASP A 254 -17.86 12.57 -24.87
CA ASP A 254 -17.54 11.74 -23.70
C ASP A 254 -17.96 10.28 -23.91
N ILE A 255 -19.07 10.05 -24.60
CA ILE A 255 -19.51 8.70 -24.97
C ILE A 255 -18.52 8.06 -25.95
N VAL A 256 -18.10 8.81 -26.97
CA VAL A 256 -17.09 8.37 -27.95
C VAL A 256 -15.74 8.14 -27.26
N GLY A 257 -15.32 9.05 -26.38
CA GLY A 257 -14.09 8.98 -25.60
C GLY A 257 -14.06 7.77 -24.67
N GLY A 258 -15.13 7.57 -23.90
CA GLY A 258 -15.30 6.42 -23.01
C GLY A 258 -15.26 5.10 -23.78
N GLY A 259 -16.02 4.99 -24.88
CA GLY A 259 -15.98 3.83 -25.77
C GLY A 259 -14.58 3.55 -26.34
N ARG A 260 -13.84 4.60 -26.73
CA ARG A 260 -12.46 4.49 -27.21
C ARG A 260 -11.51 3.97 -26.13
N LEU A 261 -11.60 4.51 -24.91
CA LEU A 261 -10.77 4.09 -23.76
C LEU A 261 -11.01 2.60 -23.43
N GLY A 262 -12.27 2.17 -23.39
CA GLY A 262 -12.62 0.78 -23.10
C GLY A 262 -12.12 -0.19 -24.18
N THR A 263 -12.46 0.12 -25.44
CA THR A 263 -12.12 -0.72 -26.60
C THR A 263 -10.61 -0.95 -26.71
N GLY A 264 -9.80 0.09 -26.46
CA GLY A 264 -8.33 0.00 -26.51
C GLY A 264 -7.74 -1.04 -25.56
N VAL A 265 -8.46 -1.40 -24.50
CA VAL A 265 -8.03 -2.39 -23.48
C VAL A 265 -8.98 -3.58 -23.35
N LYS A 266 -9.80 -3.83 -24.38
CA LYS A 266 -10.81 -4.91 -24.46
C LYS A 266 -11.79 -4.91 -23.26
N LYS A 267 -12.27 -3.73 -22.89
CA LYS A 267 -13.25 -3.52 -21.82
C LYS A 267 -14.42 -2.72 -22.36
N ALA A 268 -15.58 -2.88 -21.74
CA ALA A 268 -16.71 -2.05 -22.06
C ALA A 268 -16.73 -0.78 -21.18
N TRP A 269 -17.20 0.32 -21.74
CA TRP A 269 -17.39 1.55 -20.97
C TRP A 269 -18.77 1.53 -20.32
N MET A 270 -18.77 1.59 -19.00
CA MET A 270 -19.98 1.55 -18.19
C MET A 270 -20.17 2.88 -17.49
N PHE A 271 -21.40 3.39 -17.50
CA PHE A 271 -21.75 4.56 -16.73
C PHE A 271 -23.14 4.42 -16.14
N GLY A 272 -23.42 5.18 -15.09
CA GLY A 272 -24.69 5.08 -14.41
C GLY A 272 -24.85 6.07 -13.28
N GLY A 273 -26.08 6.21 -12.82
CA GLY A 273 -26.47 7.14 -11.78
C GLY A 273 -27.74 6.66 -11.08
N LYS A 274 -28.04 7.25 -9.92
CA LYS A 274 -29.27 7.00 -9.16
C LYS A 274 -30.20 8.22 -9.30
N PRO A 275 -31.50 8.02 -9.60
CA PRO A 275 -32.46 9.13 -9.66
C PRO A 275 -32.62 9.84 -8.33
N GLU A 276 -32.83 11.15 -8.38
CA GLU A 276 -33.13 11.95 -7.19
C GLU A 276 -34.54 11.65 -6.66
N GLY A 277 -34.65 11.47 -5.34
CA GLY A 277 -35.95 11.41 -4.65
C GLY A 277 -36.71 10.08 -4.73
N ASP A 278 -36.19 9.07 -5.44
CA ASP A 278 -36.81 7.74 -5.50
C ASP A 278 -35.84 6.66 -5.01
N ASP A 279 -36.36 5.65 -4.31
CA ASP A 279 -35.56 4.52 -3.82
C ASP A 279 -35.28 3.48 -4.92
N THR A 280 -35.62 3.84 -6.17
CA THR A 280 -35.33 3.03 -7.35
C THR A 280 -33.84 2.73 -7.50
N GLU A 281 -33.58 1.55 -8.06
CA GLU A 281 -32.26 1.00 -8.26
C GLU A 281 -31.42 1.85 -9.23
N THR A 282 -30.12 1.98 -8.93
CA THR A 282 -29.13 2.64 -9.80
C THR A 282 -29.23 2.07 -11.22
N ARG A 283 -29.37 2.95 -12.23
CA ARG A 283 -29.38 2.51 -13.63
C ARG A 283 -27.98 2.56 -14.20
N VAL A 284 -27.64 1.52 -14.95
CA VAL A 284 -26.33 1.37 -15.58
C VAL A 284 -26.50 1.12 -17.07
N PHE A 285 -25.63 1.74 -17.86
CA PHE A 285 -25.52 1.58 -19.30
C PHE A 285 -24.13 1.11 -19.66
N CYS A 286 -24.02 0.33 -20.72
CA CYS A 286 -22.77 -0.22 -21.21
C CYS A 286 -22.62 0.11 -22.69
N VAL A 287 -21.47 0.65 -23.07
CA VAL A 287 -21.15 1.05 -24.43
C VAL A 287 -19.96 0.24 -24.90
N GLU A 288 -20.17 -0.43 -26.02
CA GLU A 288 -19.16 -1.20 -26.73
C GLU A 288 -19.15 -0.77 -28.20
N TRP A 289 -17.99 -0.82 -28.82
CA TRP A 289 -17.86 -0.51 -30.24
C TRP A 289 -18.22 -1.75 -31.06
N GLY A 290 -19.34 -1.71 -31.77
CA GLY A 290 -19.89 -2.87 -32.51
C GLY A 290 -19.13 -3.30 -33.77
N GLY A 291 -17.85 -2.95 -33.90
CA GLY A 291 -17.05 -3.09 -35.12
C GLY A 291 -15.88 -4.07 -35.05
N PHE A 292 -15.86 -5.01 -34.10
CA PHE A 292 -14.79 -6.00 -33.92
C PHE A 292 -15.34 -7.41 -33.70
#